data_AF-A0A4Q0ZIL6-F1
#
_entry.id   AF-A0A4Q0ZIL6-F1
#
_cell.length_a   1.000
_cell.length_b   1.000
_cell.length_c   1.000
_cell.angle_alpha   90.00
_cell.angle_beta   90.00
_cell.angle_gamma   90.00
#
_symmetry.space_group_name_H-M   'P 1'
#
loop_
_entity.id
_entity.type
_entity.pdbx_description
1 polymer ?
#
loop_
_entity_poly.entity_id
_entity_poly.type
_entity_poly.pdbx_seq_one_letter_code
_entity_poly.pdbx_strand_id
1 'polypeptide(L)'
;MNNQNHCISIFTGHLKPSQALFLKLENAFLVSNTYEIIEIISLNPNIETELRGWAKIKGHLYLGREVLKQQYSYKIQKITKNSFSSSASWNKKMKGIETSNPKLKDLNLSEEILDKAPIDNGLLTRGIVTQEGSPHYNFELSHKELIWSDPVSILYEEGKNLQWNATTDIAWNEIPNLDPILEKAICQIMTYLVENEFSALYIPGKFISKINPYYMEVPLFLSSLMNDEARHIEVFTKRANANGGGFQYSSEVTQRSLYSLFKEEDYIKSSFLLHVMGEGTFVDLLSFLEKYMPDEATKKLIKLAKRDEMRHVAYGMEHVRSAIEQNPYRINSLKNTAFKRKEFMDELNTESTMLLESLAILAGGSDEPDDYKRGFDLVEELKKTMNKNRIKRLIDIGMDEDLANDISKAHTPNFM
;
A
#
# COMPACT_ATOMS: atom_id res chain seq x y z
N MET A 1 -32.88 42.57 -10.90
CA MET A 1 -32.80 42.64 -9.43
C MET A 1 -31.62 41.77 -9.00
N ASN A 2 -30.59 42.40 -8.44
CA ASN A 2 -29.41 41.85 -7.74
C ASN A 2 -28.74 40.57 -8.28
N ASN A 3 -27.92 40.73 -9.32
CA ASN A 3 -26.72 39.88 -9.45
C ASN A 3 -25.72 40.36 -8.38
N GLN A 4 -25.77 39.76 -7.19
CA GLN A 4 -24.60 39.76 -6.31
C GLN A 4 -23.51 38.94 -6.99
N ASN A 5 -22.79 39.55 -7.93
CA ASN A 5 -21.50 39.04 -8.37
C ASN A 5 -20.64 38.91 -7.11
N HIS A 6 -20.25 37.68 -6.77
CA HIS A 6 -19.34 37.41 -5.66
C HIS A 6 -18.12 38.36 -5.79
N CYS A 7 -17.94 39.21 -4.78
CA CYS A 7 -16.83 40.14 -4.70
C CYS A 7 -15.86 39.56 -3.68
N ILE A 8 -14.69 39.10 -4.14
CA ILE A 8 -13.63 38.67 -3.23
C ILE A 8 -12.90 39.94 -2.79
N SER A 9 -13.12 40.36 -1.56
CA SER A 9 -12.43 41.52 -0.98
C SER A 9 -11.12 41.10 -0.32
N ILE A 10 -10.01 41.69 -0.76
CA ILE A 10 -8.68 41.47 -0.20
C ILE A 10 -8.17 42.74 0.49
N PHE A 11 -7.97 42.65 1.81
CA PHE A 11 -7.34 43.73 2.56
C PHE A 11 -5.82 43.72 2.38
N THR A 12 -5.23 44.85 2.01
CA THR A 12 -3.79 45.00 1.75
C THR A 12 -3.09 45.93 2.74
N GLY A 13 -3.83 46.62 3.63
CA GLY A 13 -3.26 47.50 4.64
C GLY A 13 -2.36 48.58 4.02
N HIS A 14 -1.13 48.72 4.52
CA HIS A 14 -0.15 49.71 4.05
C HIS A 14 0.80 49.18 2.96
N LEU A 15 0.50 48.05 2.32
CA LEU A 15 1.35 47.51 1.26
C LEU A 15 1.54 48.54 0.14
N LYS A 16 2.82 48.85 -0.14
CA LYS A 16 3.22 49.69 -1.28
C LYS A 16 3.17 48.88 -2.58
N PRO A 17 3.15 49.52 -3.76
CA PRO A 17 3.30 48.83 -5.04
C PRO A 17 4.64 48.11 -5.09
N SER A 18 4.62 46.82 -4.79
CA SER A 18 5.80 46.00 -4.51
C SER A 18 5.50 44.57 -4.89
N GLN A 19 6.54 43.74 -4.97
CA GLN A 19 6.38 42.30 -5.22
C GLN A 19 5.39 41.65 -4.25
N ALA A 20 5.36 42.07 -2.98
CA ALA A 20 4.42 41.56 -1.99
C ALA A 20 2.95 41.87 -2.32
N LEU A 21 2.65 43.11 -2.74
CA LEU A 21 1.29 43.47 -3.19
C LEU A 21 0.91 42.66 -4.42
N PHE A 22 1.77 42.64 -5.44
CA PHE A 22 1.46 41.99 -6.70
C PHE A 22 1.33 40.47 -6.55
N LEU A 23 2.11 39.82 -5.69
CA LEU A 23 1.93 38.40 -5.38
C LEU A 23 0.54 38.13 -4.75
N LYS A 24 0.08 39.01 -3.86
CA LYS A 24 -1.25 38.89 -3.25
C LYS A 24 -2.37 39.04 -4.29
N LEU A 25 -2.18 39.92 -5.27
CA LEU A 25 -3.10 40.05 -6.42
C LEU A 25 -3.01 38.83 -7.33
N GLU A 26 -1.81 38.41 -7.71
CA GLU A 26 -1.59 37.26 -8.58
C GLU A 26 -2.29 36.02 -8.03
N ASN A 27 -2.12 35.71 -6.73
CA ASN A 27 -2.78 34.56 -6.12
C ASN A 27 -4.32 34.73 -6.05
N ALA A 28 -4.81 35.91 -5.70
CA ALA A 28 -6.26 36.17 -5.68
C ALA A 28 -6.86 35.98 -7.08
N PHE A 29 -6.24 36.53 -8.11
CA PHE A 29 -6.66 36.38 -9.50
C PHE A 29 -6.49 34.95 -10.01
N LEU A 30 -5.46 34.21 -9.57
CA LEU A 30 -5.22 32.83 -9.99
C LEU A 30 -6.38 31.92 -9.62
N VAL A 31 -6.92 32.05 -8.39
CA VAL A 31 -8.01 31.21 -7.86
C VAL A 31 -9.42 31.74 -8.12
N SER A 32 -9.56 32.99 -8.59
CA SER A 32 -10.87 33.59 -8.90
C SER A 32 -11.45 33.09 -10.21
N ASN A 33 -12.77 33.14 -10.35
CA ASN A 33 -13.47 32.82 -11.58
C ASN A 33 -13.36 33.93 -12.64
N THR A 34 -13.47 33.58 -13.92
CA THR A 34 -13.60 34.57 -15.00
C THR A 34 -14.82 35.46 -14.73
N TYR A 35 -14.66 36.77 -14.94
CA TYR A 35 -15.60 37.86 -14.64
C TYR A 35 -15.84 38.16 -13.17
N GLU A 36 -15.19 37.45 -12.25
CA GLU A 36 -15.22 37.78 -10.83
C GLU A 36 -14.52 39.12 -10.57
N ILE A 37 -15.10 39.92 -9.68
CA ILE A 37 -14.55 41.22 -9.28
C ILE A 37 -13.77 41.02 -7.99
N ILE A 38 -12.50 41.38 -8.02
CA ILE A 38 -11.65 41.40 -6.84
C ILE A 38 -11.56 42.85 -6.36
N GLU A 39 -12.00 43.07 -5.13
CA GLU A 39 -11.93 44.37 -4.47
C GLU A 39 -10.68 44.42 -3.59
N ILE A 40 -9.81 45.37 -3.86
CA ILE A 40 -8.57 45.59 -3.12
C ILE A 40 -8.79 46.73 -2.15
N ILE A 41 -8.82 46.42 -0.86
CA ILE A 41 -9.02 47.41 0.20
C ILE A 41 -7.65 47.79 0.79
N SER A 42 -7.23 49.03 0.56
CA SER A 42 -5.90 49.55 0.92
C SER A 42 -5.99 50.77 1.82
N LEU A 43 -5.01 50.96 2.69
CA LEU A 43 -4.78 52.20 3.45
C LEU A 43 -3.90 53.21 2.68
N ASN A 44 -3.32 52.80 1.55
CA ASN A 44 -2.46 53.64 0.72
C ASN A 44 -3.24 54.22 -0.48
N PRO A 45 -3.35 55.56 -0.62
CA PRO A 45 -4.05 56.20 -1.73
C PRO A 45 -3.33 56.11 -3.08
N ASN A 46 -2.01 55.93 -3.06
CA ASN A 46 -1.13 56.15 -4.22
C ASN A 46 -0.67 54.83 -4.85
N ILE A 47 -1.59 53.90 -5.05
CA ILE A 47 -1.31 52.60 -5.71
C ILE A 47 -2.13 52.41 -6.99
N GLU A 48 -3.00 53.36 -7.33
CA GLU A 48 -3.95 53.24 -8.43
C GLU A 48 -3.27 53.05 -9.79
N THR A 49 -2.23 53.85 -10.05
CA THR A 49 -1.50 53.83 -11.32
C THR A 49 -0.88 52.46 -11.56
N GLU A 50 -0.26 51.90 -10.52
CA GLU A 50 0.40 50.61 -10.57
C GLU A 50 -0.60 49.46 -10.65
N LEU A 51 -1.73 49.54 -9.94
CA LEU A 51 -2.82 48.56 -10.05
C LEU A 51 -3.44 48.54 -11.46
N ARG A 52 -3.69 49.71 -12.04
CA ARG A 52 -4.19 49.83 -13.42
C ARG A 52 -3.17 49.29 -14.42
N GLY A 53 -1.88 49.59 -14.23
CA GLY A 53 -0.79 49.07 -15.04
C GLY A 53 -0.69 47.54 -14.97
N TRP A 54 -0.69 46.98 -13.76
CA TRP A 54 -0.65 45.54 -13.53
C TRP A 54 -1.86 44.82 -14.13
N ALA A 55 -3.07 45.34 -13.92
CA ALA A 55 -4.30 44.78 -14.49
C ALA A 55 -4.21 44.72 -16.02
N LYS A 56 -3.78 45.82 -16.66
CA LYS A 56 -3.60 45.87 -18.12
C LYS A 56 -2.58 44.84 -18.61
N ILE A 57 -1.42 44.73 -17.95
CA ILE A 57 -0.36 43.78 -18.31
C ILE A 57 -0.82 42.33 -18.18
N LYS A 58 -1.59 42.01 -17.14
CA LYS A 58 -2.13 40.66 -16.90
C LYS A 58 -3.42 40.35 -17.66
N GLY A 59 -3.94 41.31 -18.45
CA GLY A 59 -5.16 41.12 -19.23
C GLY A 59 -6.44 41.13 -18.39
N HIS A 60 -6.52 41.95 -17.36
CA HIS A 60 -7.68 42.15 -16.49
C HIS A 60 -8.25 43.57 -16.66
N LEU A 61 -9.52 43.76 -16.27
CA LEU A 61 -10.22 45.03 -16.43
C LEU A 61 -10.25 45.80 -15.10
N TYR A 62 -9.58 46.95 -15.05
CA TYR A 62 -9.71 47.87 -13.91
C TYR A 62 -11.04 48.63 -13.98
N LEU A 63 -11.87 48.49 -12.94
CA LEU A 63 -13.23 49.05 -12.91
C LEU A 63 -13.31 50.42 -12.24
N GLY A 64 -12.36 50.76 -11.35
CA GLY A 64 -12.34 52.05 -10.70
C GLY A 64 -11.89 51.99 -9.25
N ARG A 65 -11.86 53.19 -8.64
CA ARG A 65 -11.54 53.44 -7.24
C ARG A 65 -12.74 54.05 -6.54
N GLU A 66 -12.97 53.64 -5.31
CA GLU A 66 -13.91 54.25 -4.37
C GLU A 66 -13.15 54.69 -3.11
N VAL A 67 -13.47 55.89 -2.59
CA VAL A 67 -12.92 56.38 -1.33
C VAL A 67 -13.84 55.93 -0.20
N LEU A 68 -13.30 55.14 0.72
CA LEU A 68 -13.94 54.77 1.99
C LEU A 68 -13.40 55.68 3.10
N LYS A 69 -14.06 55.71 4.27
CA LYS A 69 -13.75 56.68 5.36
C LYS A 69 -12.25 56.88 5.63
N GLN A 70 -11.50 55.79 5.78
CA GLN A 70 -10.05 55.79 6.04
C GLN A 70 -9.28 54.84 5.11
N GLN A 71 -9.91 54.41 4.02
CA GLN A 71 -9.44 53.35 3.15
C GLN A 71 -9.79 53.66 1.70
N TYR A 72 -9.17 52.95 0.78
CA TYR A 72 -9.41 53.06 -0.65
C TYR A 72 -9.76 51.66 -1.17
N SER A 73 -10.88 51.56 -1.88
CA SER A 73 -11.31 50.36 -2.59
C SER A 73 -10.90 50.49 -4.05
N TYR A 74 -10.23 49.49 -4.59
CA TYR A 74 -9.88 49.39 -6.01
C TYR A 74 -10.47 48.09 -6.57
N LYS A 75 -11.27 48.18 -7.63
CA LYS A 75 -11.96 47.01 -8.19
C LYS A 75 -11.30 46.62 -9.51
N ILE A 76 -10.91 45.35 -9.62
CA ILE A 76 -10.37 44.77 -10.86
C ILE A 76 -11.18 43.51 -11.17
N GLN A 77 -11.69 43.40 -12.38
CA GLN A 77 -12.41 42.22 -12.87
C GLN A 77 -11.46 41.28 -13.60
N LYS A 78 -11.49 39.99 -13.25
CA LYS A 78 -10.76 38.96 -13.98
C LYS A 78 -11.41 38.74 -15.34
N ILE A 79 -10.62 38.79 -16.41
CA ILE A 79 -11.12 38.53 -17.78
C ILE A 79 -10.49 37.27 -18.37
N THR A 80 -9.30 36.90 -17.92
CA THR A 80 -8.62 35.68 -18.38
C THR A 80 -9.37 34.44 -17.93
N LYS A 81 -9.15 33.33 -18.66
CA LYS A 81 -9.68 32.01 -18.28
C LYS A 81 -9.23 31.60 -16.88
N ASN A 82 -10.01 30.73 -16.27
CA ASN A 82 -9.68 30.10 -15.00
C ASN A 82 -8.38 29.32 -15.12
N SER A 83 -7.60 29.31 -14.05
CA SER A 83 -6.36 28.51 -13.99
C SER A 83 -6.60 27.17 -13.30
N PHE A 84 -7.74 26.96 -12.66
CA PHE A 84 -8.09 25.76 -11.91
C PHE A 84 -9.45 25.22 -12.38
N SER A 85 -9.60 23.90 -12.34
CA SER A 85 -10.81 23.20 -12.82
C SER A 85 -12.01 23.32 -11.86
N SER A 86 -11.76 23.61 -10.59
CA SER A 86 -12.78 23.68 -9.53
C SER A 86 -12.34 24.56 -8.36
N SER A 87 -13.19 24.68 -7.34
CA SER A 87 -12.86 25.42 -6.10
C SER A 87 -12.34 24.47 -5.03
N ALA A 88 -11.35 24.93 -4.24
CA ALA A 88 -10.80 24.15 -3.15
C ALA A 88 -11.84 23.93 -2.05
N SER A 89 -11.79 22.76 -1.41
CA SER A 89 -12.61 22.47 -0.24
C SER A 89 -12.14 23.29 0.97
N TRP A 90 -12.99 24.18 1.47
CA TRP A 90 -12.72 25.02 2.63
C TRP A 90 -13.67 24.69 3.79
N ASN A 91 -13.27 24.99 5.03
CA ASN A 91 -14.05 24.75 6.27
C ASN A 91 -14.46 23.29 6.55
N LYS A 92 -13.86 22.30 5.87
CA LYS A 92 -14.02 20.89 6.26
C LYS A 92 -12.96 20.51 7.29
N LYS A 93 -13.40 20.14 8.50
CA LYS A 93 -12.52 19.59 9.54
C LYS A 93 -12.58 18.07 9.53
N MET A 94 -11.43 17.43 9.59
CA MET A 94 -11.32 15.98 9.74
C MET A 94 -11.81 15.54 11.13
N LYS A 95 -12.51 14.41 11.18
CA LYS A 95 -12.93 13.77 12.44
C LYS A 95 -11.70 13.31 13.25
N GLY A 96 -11.78 13.42 14.56
CA GLY A 96 -10.71 13.01 15.49
C GLY A 96 -9.66 14.10 15.80
N ILE A 97 -9.69 15.24 15.10
CA ILE A 97 -8.79 16.38 15.39
C ILE A 97 -9.01 16.91 16.81
N GLU A 98 -10.27 17.13 17.19
CA GLU A 98 -10.63 17.67 18.52
C GLU A 98 -10.29 16.70 19.67
N THR A 99 -10.04 15.41 19.37
CA THR A 99 -9.67 14.38 20.34
C THR A 99 -8.23 13.90 20.18
N SER A 100 -7.39 14.60 19.40
CA SER A 100 -6.01 14.21 19.08
C SER A 100 -5.85 12.78 18.58
N ASN A 101 -6.84 12.27 17.84
CA ASN A 101 -6.86 10.91 17.29
C ASN A 101 -7.41 10.87 15.85
N PRO A 102 -6.83 11.66 14.91
CA PRO A 102 -7.21 11.59 13.50
C PRO A 102 -6.75 10.26 12.89
N LYS A 103 -7.66 9.56 12.21
CA LYS A 103 -7.36 8.30 11.51
C LYS A 103 -7.69 8.43 10.04
N LEU A 104 -6.86 7.88 9.16
CA LEU A 104 -7.05 7.92 7.71
C LEU A 104 -8.40 7.35 7.30
N LYS A 105 -8.86 6.28 7.95
CA LYS A 105 -10.21 5.71 7.71
C LYS A 105 -11.37 6.65 8.00
N ASP A 106 -11.16 7.69 8.81
CA ASP A 106 -12.15 8.72 9.14
C ASP A 106 -12.01 9.97 8.23
N LEU A 107 -11.08 9.96 7.27
CA LEU A 107 -10.88 11.03 6.30
C LEU A 107 -11.88 10.90 5.14
N ASN A 108 -12.76 11.88 5.02
CA ASN A 108 -13.68 11.98 3.88
C ASN A 108 -13.15 13.00 2.86
N LEU A 109 -12.59 12.50 1.75
CA LEU A 109 -12.06 13.32 0.66
C LEU A 109 -13.09 13.57 -0.46
N SER A 110 -14.04 12.66 -0.65
CA SER A 110 -15.09 12.72 -1.66
C SER A 110 -16.29 11.88 -1.22
N GLU A 111 -17.48 12.23 -1.71
CA GLU A 111 -18.71 11.46 -1.43
C GLU A 111 -18.61 10.02 -1.94
N GLU A 112 -17.96 9.84 -3.10
CA GLU A 112 -17.70 8.55 -3.72
C GLU A 112 -16.29 8.51 -4.30
N ILE A 113 -15.71 7.30 -4.38
CA ILE A 113 -14.46 7.03 -5.07
C ILE A 113 -14.78 6.62 -6.50
N LEU A 114 -14.35 7.43 -7.46
CA LEU A 114 -14.60 7.22 -8.89
C LEU A 114 -14.01 5.89 -9.38
N ASP A 115 -14.66 5.29 -10.38
CA ASP A 115 -14.21 4.03 -11.01
C ASP A 115 -12.92 4.21 -11.83
N LYS A 116 -12.66 5.43 -12.32
CA LYS A 116 -11.45 5.80 -13.05
C LYS A 116 -10.88 7.09 -12.49
N ALA A 117 -9.58 7.10 -12.22
CA ALA A 117 -8.89 8.29 -11.77
C ALA A 117 -8.91 9.38 -12.85
N PRO A 118 -9.00 10.68 -12.47
CA PRO A 118 -8.91 11.79 -13.42
C PRO A 118 -7.59 11.79 -14.20
N ILE A 119 -7.65 12.11 -15.50
CA ILE A 119 -6.49 12.08 -16.40
C ILE A 119 -5.43 13.15 -16.08
N ASP A 120 -5.86 14.21 -15.41
CA ASP A 120 -5.06 15.34 -14.96
C ASP A 120 -4.70 15.22 -13.47
N ASN A 121 -5.00 14.08 -12.83
CA ASN A 121 -4.75 13.89 -11.40
C ASN A 121 -3.25 13.91 -11.06
N GLY A 122 -2.37 13.48 -11.96
CA GLY A 122 -0.92 13.45 -11.70
C GLY A 122 -0.57 12.83 -10.35
N LEU A 123 0.26 13.52 -9.54
CA LEU A 123 0.63 13.11 -8.18
C LEU A 123 -0.35 13.58 -7.09
N LEU A 124 -1.55 14.02 -7.48
CA LEU A 124 -2.54 14.57 -6.57
C LEU A 124 -3.36 13.45 -5.94
N THR A 125 -3.79 13.67 -4.71
CA THR A 125 -4.76 12.82 -4.03
C THR A 125 -6.16 13.41 -4.17
N ARG A 126 -7.19 12.63 -3.82
CA ARG A 126 -8.58 13.09 -3.89
C ARG A 126 -8.78 14.38 -3.08
N GLY A 127 -9.49 15.34 -3.68
CA GLY A 127 -9.81 16.63 -3.06
C GLY A 127 -8.83 17.77 -3.36
N ILE A 128 -7.69 17.49 -4.02
CA ILE A 128 -6.80 18.55 -4.53
C ILE A 128 -7.34 19.07 -5.86
N VAL A 129 -7.34 20.39 -6.04
CA VAL A 129 -7.79 21.05 -7.26
C VAL A 129 -6.63 21.15 -8.25
N THR A 130 -6.81 20.58 -9.44
CA THR A 130 -5.80 20.60 -10.50
C THR A 130 -5.76 21.95 -11.22
N GLN A 131 -4.55 22.44 -11.48
CA GLN A 131 -4.33 23.59 -12.35
C GLN A 131 -4.45 23.17 -13.84
N GLU A 132 -5.11 23.97 -14.67
CA GLU A 132 -5.15 23.77 -16.12
C GLU A 132 -3.73 23.77 -16.71
N GLY A 133 -3.45 22.82 -17.60
CA GLY A 133 -2.12 22.63 -18.19
C GLY A 133 -1.14 21.83 -17.31
N SER A 134 -1.60 21.24 -16.20
CA SER A 134 -0.80 20.30 -15.41
C SER A 134 -0.36 19.09 -16.28
N PRO A 135 0.84 18.54 -16.07
CA PRO A 135 1.31 17.40 -16.85
C PRO A 135 0.42 16.17 -16.69
N HIS A 136 0.28 15.38 -17.77
CA HIS A 136 -0.39 14.08 -17.72
C HIS A 136 0.57 12.98 -17.28
N TYR A 137 0.18 12.25 -16.24
CA TYR A 137 0.91 11.08 -15.75
C TYR A 137 0.17 9.82 -16.20
N ASN A 138 0.88 8.92 -16.89
CA ASN A 138 0.32 7.69 -17.42
C ASN A 138 0.48 6.54 -16.42
N PHE A 139 -0.26 6.58 -15.32
CA PHE A 139 -0.33 5.48 -14.37
C PHE A 139 -1.08 4.28 -14.96
N GLU A 140 -0.43 3.12 -15.04
CA GLU A 140 -1.02 1.88 -15.57
C GLU A 140 -2.26 1.45 -14.77
N LEU A 141 -2.20 1.58 -13.44
CA LEU A 141 -3.26 1.18 -12.51
C LEU A 141 -4.09 2.40 -12.09
N SER A 142 -4.98 2.83 -12.98
CA SER A 142 -5.84 4.01 -12.81
C SER A 142 -7.34 3.68 -12.65
N HIS A 143 -7.71 2.40 -12.68
CA HIS A 143 -9.09 1.93 -12.55
C HIS A 143 -9.31 1.27 -11.18
N LYS A 144 -10.37 1.68 -10.48
CA LYS A 144 -10.73 1.20 -9.14
C LYS A 144 -10.86 -0.31 -9.08
N GLU A 145 -11.48 -0.88 -10.11
CA GLU A 145 -11.69 -2.32 -10.26
C GLU A 145 -10.40 -3.16 -10.31
N LEU A 146 -9.24 -2.53 -10.51
CA LEU A 146 -7.95 -3.19 -10.61
C LEU A 146 -7.15 -3.18 -9.29
N ILE A 147 -7.55 -2.37 -8.32
CA ILE A 147 -6.68 -2.00 -7.19
C ILE A 147 -7.39 -1.91 -5.84
N TRP A 148 -8.71 -1.71 -5.84
CA TRP A 148 -9.41 -1.30 -4.62
C TRP A 148 -9.69 -2.49 -3.70
N SER A 149 -9.50 -2.27 -2.41
CA SER A 149 -9.84 -3.18 -1.32
C SER A 149 -10.55 -2.38 -0.24
N ASP A 150 -11.80 -2.69 0.06
CA ASP A 150 -12.64 -1.88 0.97
C ASP A 150 -12.03 -1.63 2.37
N PRO A 151 -11.39 -2.59 3.06
CA PRO A 151 -10.82 -2.40 4.38
C PRO A 151 -9.43 -1.76 4.33
N VAL A 152 -8.89 -1.37 3.17
CA VAL A 152 -7.50 -0.89 3.02
C VAL A 152 -7.14 0.22 4.01
N SER A 153 -8.05 1.17 4.26
CA SER A 153 -7.82 2.27 5.22
C SER A 153 -7.82 1.79 6.67
N ILE A 154 -8.61 0.76 6.99
CA ILE A 154 -8.66 0.13 8.32
C ILE A 154 -7.38 -0.68 8.54
N LEU A 155 -6.99 -1.51 7.57
CA LEU A 155 -5.78 -2.32 7.62
C LEU A 155 -4.52 -1.45 7.73
N TYR A 156 -4.48 -0.30 7.05
CA TYR A 156 -3.40 0.66 7.20
C TYR A 156 -3.32 1.25 8.62
N GLU A 157 -4.46 1.59 9.23
CA GLU A 157 -4.50 2.03 10.63
C GLU A 157 -4.06 0.92 11.60
N GLU A 158 -4.45 -0.32 11.36
CA GLU A 158 -3.99 -1.47 12.15
C GLU A 158 -2.48 -1.66 12.03
N GLY A 159 -1.94 -1.62 10.82
CA GLY A 159 -0.50 -1.72 10.56
C GLY A 159 0.31 -0.66 11.30
N LYS A 160 -0.16 0.59 11.33
CA LYS A 160 0.50 1.67 12.12
C LYS A 160 0.46 1.42 13.62
N ASN A 161 -0.63 0.89 14.16
CA ASN A 161 -0.79 0.66 15.60
C ASN A 161 -0.02 -0.58 16.09
N LEU A 162 0.27 -1.52 15.20
CA LEU A 162 0.90 -2.80 15.51
C LEU A 162 2.40 -2.83 15.19
N GLN A 163 3.03 -1.67 14.96
CA GLN A 163 4.47 -1.58 14.71
C GLN A 163 5.29 -2.17 15.86
N TRP A 164 6.40 -2.82 15.50
CA TRP A 164 7.37 -3.43 16.41
C TRP A 164 8.80 -3.27 15.86
N ASN A 165 9.80 -3.38 16.72
CA ASN A 165 11.19 -3.16 16.39
C ASN A 165 11.99 -4.47 16.44
N ALA A 166 12.55 -4.88 15.31
CA ALA A 166 13.35 -6.09 15.15
C ALA A 166 14.62 -6.12 16.03
N THR A 167 15.10 -4.97 16.51
CA THR A 167 16.28 -4.87 17.39
C THR A 167 15.90 -4.93 18.87
N THR A 168 14.89 -4.17 19.30
CA THR A 168 14.60 -3.98 20.73
C THR A 168 13.47 -4.86 21.27
N ASP A 169 12.55 -5.31 20.41
CA ASP A 169 11.38 -6.04 20.87
C ASP A 169 11.61 -7.55 20.94
N ILE A 170 12.72 -8.05 20.39
CA ILE A 170 13.13 -9.45 20.47
C ILE A 170 14.27 -9.57 21.48
N ALA A 171 14.15 -10.50 22.43
CA ALA A 171 15.16 -10.76 23.45
C ALA A 171 16.30 -11.62 22.88
N TRP A 172 17.10 -11.04 21.97
CA TRP A 172 18.16 -11.76 21.25
C TRP A 172 19.18 -12.46 22.15
N ASN A 173 19.48 -11.88 23.31
CA ASN A 173 20.40 -12.42 24.31
C ASN A 173 19.82 -13.61 25.09
N GLU A 174 18.52 -13.90 24.96
CA GLU A 174 17.85 -15.05 25.60
C GLU A 174 17.76 -16.26 24.67
N ILE A 175 18.21 -16.14 23.41
CA ILE A 175 18.33 -17.30 22.50
C ILE A 175 19.45 -18.21 23.05
N PRO A 176 19.12 -19.46 23.42
CA PRO A 176 20.12 -20.39 23.95
C PRO A 176 21.01 -20.94 22.82
N ASN A 177 22.19 -21.43 23.18
CA ASN A 177 22.94 -22.33 22.30
C ASN A 177 22.13 -23.62 22.15
N LEU A 178 21.77 -23.96 20.91
CA LEU A 178 21.03 -25.17 20.59
C LEU A 178 21.98 -26.30 20.20
N ASP A 179 21.43 -27.51 20.12
CA ASP A 179 22.11 -28.62 19.45
C ASP A 179 22.48 -28.20 18.00
N PRO A 180 23.70 -28.50 17.51
CA PRO A 180 24.14 -28.05 16.19
C PRO A 180 23.25 -28.49 15.03
N ILE A 181 22.62 -29.66 15.12
CA ILE A 181 21.74 -30.18 14.07
C ILE A 181 20.45 -29.37 14.04
N LEU A 182 19.86 -29.14 15.21
CA LEU A 182 18.66 -28.31 15.35
C LEU A 182 18.92 -26.85 14.93
N GLU A 183 20.06 -26.27 15.34
CA GLU A 183 20.44 -24.91 14.95
C GLU A 183 20.59 -24.80 13.43
N LYS A 184 21.26 -25.77 12.78
CA LYS A 184 21.40 -25.81 11.32
C LYS A 184 20.05 -25.91 10.60
N ALA A 185 19.13 -26.72 11.11
CA ALA A 185 17.77 -26.83 10.58
C ALA A 185 17.02 -25.49 10.68
N ILE A 186 17.11 -24.80 11.82
CA ILE A 186 16.52 -23.46 11.99
C ILE A 186 17.16 -22.47 11.02
N CYS A 187 18.49 -22.46 10.88
CA CYS A 187 19.17 -21.60 9.92
C CYS A 187 18.70 -21.85 8.47
N GLN A 188 18.50 -23.11 8.07
CA GLN A 188 18.00 -23.46 6.73
C GLN A 188 16.56 -23.00 6.51
N ILE A 189 15.70 -23.08 7.53
CA ILE A 189 14.35 -22.53 7.50
C ILE A 189 14.42 -21.00 7.37
N MET A 190 15.24 -20.32 8.19
CA MET A 190 15.39 -18.86 8.13
C MET A 190 15.91 -18.39 6.76
N THR A 191 16.82 -19.13 6.12
CA THR A 191 17.25 -18.87 4.74
C THR A 191 16.07 -18.92 3.77
N TYR A 192 15.27 -19.99 3.81
CA TYR A 192 14.08 -20.10 2.98
C TYR A 192 13.11 -18.93 3.23
N LEU A 193 12.84 -18.58 4.49
CA LEU A 193 11.96 -17.47 4.82
C LEU A 193 12.48 -16.15 4.22
N VAL A 194 13.76 -15.81 4.41
CA VAL A 194 14.35 -14.57 3.85
C VAL A 194 14.18 -14.48 2.33
N GLU A 195 14.39 -15.57 1.59
CA GLU A 195 14.20 -15.57 0.13
C GLU A 195 12.75 -15.25 -0.26
N ASN A 196 11.79 -15.81 0.49
CA ASN A 196 10.36 -15.57 0.28
C ASN A 196 9.97 -14.13 0.63
N GLU A 197 10.47 -13.60 1.75
CA GLU A 197 10.22 -12.21 2.18
C GLU A 197 10.75 -11.18 1.17
N PHE A 198 11.88 -11.44 0.50
CA PHE A 198 12.33 -10.56 -0.59
C PHE A 198 11.36 -10.56 -1.78
N SER A 199 10.72 -11.69 -2.08
CA SER A 199 9.67 -11.73 -3.11
C SER A 199 8.44 -10.93 -2.69
N ALA A 200 7.99 -11.13 -1.44
CA ALA A 200 6.88 -10.39 -0.83
C ALA A 200 7.15 -8.88 -0.75
N LEU A 201 8.41 -8.46 -0.57
CA LEU A 201 8.82 -7.06 -0.62
C LEU A 201 8.79 -6.48 -2.05
N TYR A 202 9.39 -7.19 -3.02
CA TYR A 202 9.62 -6.65 -4.37
C TYR A 202 8.36 -6.65 -5.24
N ILE A 203 7.46 -7.62 -5.08
CA ILE A 203 6.25 -7.71 -5.89
C ILE A 203 5.34 -6.49 -5.69
N PRO A 204 4.93 -6.11 -4.46
CA PRO A 204 4.21 -4.85 -4.21
C PRO A 204 5.00 -3.63 -4.67
N GLY A 205 6.31 -3.61 -4.43
CA GLY A 205 7.20 -2.51 -4.86
C GLY A 205 7.17 -2.26 -6.38
N LYS A 206 7.02 -3.32 -7.19
CA LYS A 206 6.86 -3.22 -8.65
C LYS A 206 5.58 -2.47 -9.07
N PHE A 207 4.52 -2.54 -8.25
CA PHE A 207 3.22 -1.98 -8.60
C PHE A 207 2.95 -0.60 -7.97
N ILE A 208 3.54 -0.26 -6.82
CA ILE A 208 3.27 1.02 -6.13
C ILE A 208 3.42 2.23 -7.06
N SER A 209 4.50 2.29 -7.85
CA SER A 209 4.76 3.41 -8.77
C SER A 209 3.81 3.45 -9.98
N LYS A 210 3.07 2.37 -10.22
CA LYS A 210 2.10 2.23 -11.31
C LYS A 210 0.67 2.61 -10.87
N ILE A 211 0.41 2.70 -9.56
CA ILE A 211 -0.90 3.04 -8.99
C ILE A 211 -1.11 4.55 -9.01
N ASN A 212 -2.25 4.96 -9.55
CA ASN A 212 -2.63 6.37 -9.55
C ASN A 212 -2.89 6.86 -8.10
N PRO A 213 -2.24 7.96 -7.64
CA PRO A 213 -2.42 8.50 -6.29
C PRO A 213 -3.85 8.95 -5.95
N TYR A 214 -4.74 9.01 -6.95
CA TYR A 214 -6.18 9.09 -6.73
C TYR A 214 -6.69 8.01 -5.76
N TYR A 215 -6.07 6.83 -5.72
CA TYR A 215 -6.43 5.73 -4.79
C TYR A 215 -5.46 5.61 -3.62
N MET A 216 -5.03 6.76 -3.08
CA MET A 216 -3.99 6.94 -2.05
C MET A 216 -3.93 5.89 -0.94
N GLU A 217 -5.05 5.37 -0.47
CA GLU A 217 -5.06 4.36 0.59
C GLU A 217 -4.26 3.11 0.23
N VAL A 218 -4.32 2.70 -1.04
CA VAL A 218 -3.62 1.52 -1.54
C VAL A 218 -2.10 1.67 -1.46
N PRO A 219 -1.45 2.68 -2.08
CA PRO A 219 -0.01 2.84 -1.94
C PRO A 219 0.41 3.11 -0.49
N LEU A 220 -0.42 3.72 0.36
CA LEU A 220 -0.11 3.86 1.79
C LEU A 220 -0.07 2.50 2.50
N PHE A 221 -1.07 1.65 2.28
CA PHE A 221 -1.11 0.29 2.82
C PHE A 221 0.04 -0.57 2.29
N LEU A 222 0.24 -0.62 0.98
CA LEU A 222 1.32 -1.40 0.36
C LEU A 222 2.70 -0.93 0.85
N SER A 223 2.88 0.38 1.10
CA SER A 223 4.12 0.89 1.71
C SER A 223 4.31 0.40 3.15
N SER A 224 3.24 0.27 3.93
CA SER A 224 3.36 -0.29 5.29
C SER A 224 3.64 -1.78 5.26
N LEU A 225 2.98 -2.52 4.35
CA LEU A 225 3.23 -3.94 4.09
C LEU A 225 4.71 -4.16 3.71
N MET A 226 5.25 -3.39 2.77
CA MET A 226 6.68 -3.49 2.41
C MET A 226 7.61 -3.21 3.60
N ASN A 227 7.21 -2.34 4.52
CA ASN A 227 7.98 -2.11 5.74
C ASN A 227 7.87 -3.30 6.72
N ASP A 228 6.74 -4.02 6.73
CA ASP A 228 6.59 -5.28 7.45
C ASP A 228 7.56 -6.34 6.87
N GLU A 229 7.59 -6.52 5.54
CA GLU A 229 8.51 -7.49 4.90
C GLU A 229 9.99 -7.14 5.10
N ALA A 230 10.33 -5.85 5.08
CA ALA A 230 11.68 -5.40 5.41
C ALA A 230 12.10 -5.84 6.83
N ARG A 231 11.17 -5.79 7.80
CA ARG A 231 11.41 -6.28 9.16
C ARG A 231 11.47 -7.80 9.22
N HIS A 232 10.64 -8.52 8.47
CA HIS A 232 10.67 -9.97 8.39
C HIS A 232 12.04 -10.46 7.89
N ILE A 233 12.54 -9.87 6.80
CA ILE A 233 13.90 -10.10 6.28
C ILE A 233 14.93 -9.87 7.39
N GLU A 234 14.85 -8.74 8.10
CA GLU A 234 15.78 -8.39 9.16
C GLU A 234 15.79 -9.43 10.29
N VAL A 235 14.63 -9.81 10.83
CA VAL A 235 14.58 -10.75 11.96
C VAL A 235 14.97 -12.18 11.57
N PHE A 236 14.59 -12.65 10.39
CA PHE A 236 15.00 -13.98 9.94
C PHE A 236 16.50 -14.01 9.64
N THR A 237 17.06 -12.93 9.07
CA THR A 237 18.51 -12.76 8.91
C THR A 237 19.22 -12.80 10.26
N LYS A 238 18.75 -12.02 11.25
CA LYS A 238 19.34 -12.01 12.60
C LYS A 238 19.24 -13.37 13.26
N ARG A 239 18.08 -14.05 13.18
CA ARG A 239 17.91 -15.38 13.77
C ARG A 239 18.83 -16.41 13.13
N ALA A 240 19.00 -16.41 11.80
CA ALA A 240 19.95 -17.28 11.12
C ALA A 240 21.40 -17.10 11.63
N ASN A 241 21.76 -15.89 12.08
CA ASN A 241 23.12 -15.55 12.53
C ASN A 241 23.30 -15.54 14.05
N ALA A 242 22.23 -15.74 14.85
CA ALA A 242 22.26 -15.55 16.30
C ALA A 242 23.26 -16.46 17.03
N ASN A 243 23.35 -17.73 16.62
CA ASN A 243 24.24 -18.73 17.21
C ASN A 243 25.41 -19.13 16.27
N GLY A 244 25.74 -18.28 15.30
CA GLY A 244 26.88 -18.52 14.39
C GLY A 244 26.63 -19.51 13.25
N GLY A 245 25.39 -19.94 13.01
CA GLY A 245 25.04 -20.84 11.90
C GLY A 245 25.05 -20.16 10.52
N GLY A 246 24.57 -18.91 10.44
CA GLY A 246 24.50 -18.12 9.21
C GLY A 246 23.44 -18.62 8.22
N PHE A 247 23.41 -18.01 7.03
CA PHE A 247 22.55 -18.50 5.95
C PHE A 247 23.06 -19.83 5.38
N GLN A 248 22.11 -20.67 5.01
CA GLN A 248 22.34 -22.00 4.44
C GLN A 248 22.10 -21.96 2.91
N TYR A 249 21.48 -23.00 2.36
CA TYR A 249 21.41 -23.20 0.91
C TYR A 249 20.08 -22.75 0.31
N SER A 250 20.17 -22.13 -0.86
CA SER A 250 19.02 -21.88 -1.73
C SER A 250 18.83 -23.06 -2.69
N SER A 251 17.59 -23.55 -2.82
CA SER A 251 17.28 -24.62 -3.77
C SER A 251 16.75 -24.07 -5.09
N GLU A 252 17.07 -24.74 -6.21
CA GLU A 252 16.56 -24.34 -7.53
C GLU A 252 15.02 -24.27 -7.54
N VAL A 253 14.36 -25.23 -6.89
CA VAL A 253 12.90 -25.29 -6.82
C VAL A 253 12.33 -24.08 -6.05
N THR A 254 12.99 -23.63 -4.98
CA THR A 254 12.63 -22.37 -4.29
C THR A 254 12.78 -21.19 -5.25
N GLN A 255 13.94 -21.04 -5.88
CA GLN A 255 14.22 -19.90 -6.78
C GLN A 255 13.27 -19.84 -7.97
N ARG A 256 12.91 -20.99 -8.57
CA ARG A 256 11.91 -21.04 -9.65
C ARG A 256 10.50 -20.70 -9.16
N SER A 257 10.14 -21.11 -7.95
CA SER A 257 8.87 -20.71 -7.33
C SER A 257 8.79 -19.19 -7.17
N LEU A 258 9.83 -18.58 -6.61
CA LEU A 258 9.91 -17.13 -6.39
C LEU A 258 9.97 -16.36 -7.70
N TYR A 259 10.75 -16.83 -8.68
CA TYR A 259 10.84 -16.22 -10.00
C TYR A 259 9.48 -16.21 -10.72
N SER A 260 8.70 -17.28 -10.58
CA SER A 260 7.38 -17.35 -11.21
C SER A 260 6.33 -16.44 -10.56
N LEU A 261 6.51 -16.04 -9.29
CA LEU A 261 5.72 -14.95 -8.68
C LEU A 261 6.20 -13.60 -9.21
N PHE A 262 7.52 -13.39 -9.17
CA PHE A 262 8.15 -12.12 -9.50
C PHE A 262 7.88 -11.67 -10.95
N LYS A 263 7.83 -12.61 -11.90
CA LYS A 263 7.62 -12.32 -13.33
C LYS A 263 6.17 -12.00 -13.74
N GLU A 264 5.18 -12.18 -12.85
CA GLU A 264 3.78 -11.86 -13.15
C GLU A 264 3.60 -10.33 -13.16
N GLU A 265 3.14 -9.77 -14.28
CA GLU A 265 3.07 -8.31 -14.51
C GLU A 265 1.66 -7.72 -14.32
N ASP A 266 0.67 -8.57 -14.08
CA ASP A 266 -0.71 -8.17 -13.81
C ASP A 266 -0.94 -8.10 -12.30
N TYR A 267 -1.37 -6.94 -11.81
CA TYR A 267 -1.48 -6.69 -10.37
C TYR A 267 -2.49 -7.59 -9.67
N ILE A 268 -3.65 -7.89 -10.26
CA ILE A 268 -4.65 -8.76 -9.64
C ILE A 268 -4.09 -10.18 -9.55
N LYS A 269 -3.45 -10.67 -10.61
CA LYS A 269 -2.82 -12.00 -10.62
C LYS A 269 -1.67 -12.08 -9.62
N SER A 270 -0.81 -11.07 -9.55
CA SER A 270 0.26 -10.99 -8.55
C SER A 270 -0.31 -10.98 -7.13
N SER A 271 -1.34 -10.18 -6.88
CA SER A 271 -2.03 -10.09 -5.58
C SER A 271 -2.67 -11.43 -5.18
N PHE A 272 -3.29 -12.13 -6.13
CA PHE A 272 -3.84 -13.47 -5.92
C PHE A 272 -2.76 -14.51 -5.61
N LEU A 273 -1.70 -14.57 -6.42
CA LEU A 273 -0.62 -15.54 -6.22
C LEU A 273 0.16 -15.27 -4.93
N LEU A 274 0.46 -14.00 -4.62
CA LEU A 274 1.22 -13.63 -3.44
C LEU A 274 0.36 -13.74 -2.18
N HIS A 275 -0.67 -12.92 -2.05
CA HIS A 275 -1.38 -12.77 -0.76
C HIS A 275 -2.36 -13.91 -0.47
N VAL A 276 -3.12 -14.38 -1.47
CA VAL A 276 -4.15 -15.41 -1.26
C VAL A 276 -3.53 -16.81 -1.23
N MET A 277 -2.67 -17.11 -2.20
CA MET A 277 -2.07 -18.43 -2.37
C MET A 277 -0.79 -18.60 -1.53
N GLY A 278 0.15 -17.66 -1.65
CA GLY A 278 1.46 -17.67 -1.00
C GLY A 278 1.40 -17.36 0.50
N GLU A 279 1.26 -16.09 0.87
CA GLU A 279 1.19 -15.60 2.27
C GLU A 279 0.10 -16.31 3.07
N GLY A 280 -1.03 -16.62 2.45
CA GLY A 280 -2.07 -17.44 3.08
C GLY A 280 -1.55 -18.82 3.53
N THR A 281 -0.72 -19.48 2.72
CA THR A 281 -0.03 -20.73 3.09
C THR A 281 1.07 -20.45 4.10
N PHE A 282 1.75 -19.32 3.98
CA PHE A 282 2.82 -18.88 4.87
C PHE A 282 2.34 -18.65 6.31
N VAL A 283 1.12 -18.15 6.54
CA VAL A 283 0.51 -18.04 7.87
C VAL A 283 0.41 -19.40 8.58
N ASP A 284 0.10 -20.47 7.84
CA ASP A 284 0.07 -21.83 8.38
C ASP A 284 1.49 -22.31 8.72
N LEU A 285 2.49 -22.00 7.87
CA LEU A 285 3.91 -22.30 8.14
C LEU A 285 4.39 -21.57 9.39
N LEU A 286 4.14 -20.27 9.52
CA LEU A 286 4.53 -19.49 10.70
C LEU A 286 3.83 -20.01 11.97
N SER A 287 2.58 -20.49 11.87
CA SER A 287 1.91 -21.13 13.01
C SER A 287 2.59 -22.44 13.43
N PHE A 288 3.05 -23.23 12.46
CA PHE A 288 3.83 -24.44 12.72
C PHE A 288 5.17 -24.10 13.37
N LEU A 289 5.90 -23.13 12.83
CA LEU A 289 7.18 -22.70 13.38
C LEU A 289 7.00 -22.15 14.80
N GLU A 290 6.04 -21.27 15.06
CA GLU A 290 5.74 -20.75 16.42
C GLU A 290 5.49 -21.89 17.42
N LYS A 291 4.82 -22.96 16.99
CA LYS A 291 4.52 -24.10 17.85
C LYS A 291 5.76 -24.89 18.24
N TYR A 292 6.69 -25.13 17.30
CA TYR A 292 7.80 -26.05 17.48
C TYR A 292 9.16 -25.40 17.74
N MET A 293 9.28 -24.07 17.61
CA MET A 293 10.52 -23.38 17.95
C MET A 293 10.92 -23.64 19.41
N PRO A 294 12.22 -23.87 19.69
CA PRO A 294 12.66 -24.31 21.02
C PRO A 294 12.76 -23.16 22.04
N ASP A 295 12.85 -21.90 21.58
CA ASP A 295 13.06 -20.73 22.44
C ASP A 295 11.99 -19.65 22.27
N GLU A 296 11.71 -18.91 23.35
CA GLU A 296 10.62 -17.93 23.39
C GLU A 296 10.91 -16.67 22.56
N ALA A 297 12.19 -16.29 22.38
CA ALA A 297 12.57 -15.15 21.54
C ALA A 297 12.23 -15.41 20.06
N THR A 298 12.53 -16.61 19.57
CA THR A 298 12.22 -17.07 18.21
C THR A 298 10.72 -17.31 18.01
N LYS A 299 10.00 -17.79 19.03
CA LYS A 299 8.53 -17.83 18.97
C LYS A 299 7.93 -16.43 18.87
N LYS A 300 8.43 -15.47 19.66
CA LYS A 300 7.95 -14.09 19.66
C LYS A 300 8.14 -13.43 18.29
N LEU A 301 9.32 -13.58 17.66
CA LEU A 301 9.55 -13.00 16.34
C LEU A 301 8.62 -13.60 15.28
N ILE A 302 8.42 -14.93 15.27
CA ILE A 302 7.51 -15.59 14.33
C ILE A 302 6.06 -15.16 14.56
N LYS A 303 5.63 -15.04 15.82
CA LYS A 303 4.29 -14.57 16.16
C LYS A 303 4.03 -13.14 15.66
N LEU A 304 5.03 -12.27 15.77
CA LEU A 304 4.93 -10.89 15.29
C LEU A 304 4.84 -10.85 13.76
N ALA A 305 5.72 -11.58 13.06
CA ALA A 305 5.66 -11.69 11.60
C ALA A 305 4.32 -12.28 11.13
N LYS A 306 3.84 -13.35 11.78
CA LYS A 306 2.54 -13.96 11.46
C LYS A 306 1.37 -12.99 11.58
N ARG A 307 1.37 -12.13 12.60
CA ARG A 307 0.32 -11.11 12.78
C ARG A 307 0.35 -10.08 11.65
N ASP A 308 1.53 -9.80 11.10
CA ASP A 308 1.70 -8.91 9.96
C ASP A 308 1.19 -9.58 8.68
N GLU A 309 1.60 -10.83 8.42
CA GLU A 309 1.09 -11.66 7.32
C GLU A 309 -0.43 -11.80 7.31
N MET A 310 -1.07 -11.96 8.48
CA MET A 310 -2.53 -12.03 8.56
C MET A 310 -3.21 -10.77 8.01
N ARG A 311 -2.59 -9.59 8.13
CA ARG A 311 -3.11 -8.35 7.54
C ARG A 311 -2.89 -8.32 6.02
N HIS A 312 -1.75 -8.83 5.55
CA HIS A 312 -1.43 -8.90 4.12
C HIS A 312 -2.42 -9.83 3.40
N VAL A 313 -2.68 -11.00 3.98
CA VAL A 313 -3.71 -11.94 3.53
C VAL A 313 -5.09 -11.29 3.55
N ALA A 314 -5.47 -10.58 4.61
CA ALA A 314 -6.77 -9.91 4.68
C ALA A 314 -6.95 -8.87 3.56
N TYR A 315 -5.90 -8.11 3.23
CA TYR A 315 -5.91 -7.20 2.09
C TYR A 315 -6.09 -7.93 0.76
N GLY A 316 -5.29 -8.97 0.52
CA GLY A 316 -5.32 -9.74 -0.73
C GLY A 316 -6.64 -10.47 -0.96
N MET A 317 -7.19 -11.09 0.08
CA MET A 317 -8.49 -11.75 0.05
C MET A 317 -9.58 -10.78 -0.43
N GLU A 318 -9.61 -9.60 0.16
CA GLU A 318 -10.64 -8.62 -0.12
C GLU A 318 -10.46 -7.92 -1.47
N HIS A 319 -9.21 -7.62 -1.85
CA HIS A 319 -8.88 -7.09 -3.16
C HIS A 319 -9.32 -8.05 -4.28
N VAL A 320 -8.98 -9.34 -4.16
CA VAL A 320 -9.31 -10.35 -5.17
C VAL A 320 -10.81 -10.64 -5.19
N ARG A 321 -11.46 -10.71 -4.02
CA ARG A 321 -12.92 -10.88 -3.90
C ARG A 321 -13.66 -9.74 -4.60
N SER A 322 -13.31 -8.49 -4.28
CA SER A 322 -13.90 -7.31 -4.92
C SER A 322 -13.67 -7.32 -6.44
N ALA A 323 -12.48 -7.72 -6.88
CA ALA A 323 -12.17 -7.85 -8.29
C ALA A 323 -13.06 -8.90 -8.98
N ILE A 324 -13.32 -10.05 -8.36
CA ILE A 324 -14.20 -11.11 -8.88
C ILE A 324 -15.65 -10.65 -8.92
N GLU A 325 -16.14 -9.97 -7.88
CA GLU A 325 -17.52 -9.47 -7.81
C GLU A 325 -17.84 -8.48 -8.91
N GLN A 326 -16.88 -7.62 -9.27
CA GLN A 326 -17.02 -6.65 -10.35
C GLN A 326 -16.97 -7.31 -11.74
N ASN A 327 -16.19 -8.39 -11.89
CA ASN A 327 -16.11 -9.14 -13.14
C ASN A 327 -15.82 -10.64 -12.90
N PRO A 328 -16.87 -11.49 -12.85
CA PRO A 328 -16.72 -12.92 -12.59
C PRO A 328 -15.85 -13.67 -13.62
N TYR A 329 -15.66 -13.15 -14.83
CA TYR A 329 -14.75 -13.75 -15.82
C TYR A 329 -13.29 -13.73 -15.37
N ARG A 330 -12.93 -12.92 -14.36
CA ARG A 330 -11.59 -12.90 -13.76
C ARG A 330 -11.23 -14.22 -13.09
N ILE A 331 -12.21 -15.01 -12.62
CA ILE A 331 -11.97 -16.35 -12.06
C ILE A 331 -11.18 -17.22 -13.05
N ASN A 332 -11.55 -17.21 -14.34
CA ASN A 332 -10.84 -17.97 -15.37
C ASN A 332 -9.40 -17.47 -15.55
N SER A 333 -9.17 -16.16 -15.44
CA SER A 333 -7.83 -15.57 -15.51
C SER A 333 -6.95 -16.03 -14.34
N LEU A 334 -7.48 -15.99 -13.11
CA LEU A 334 -6.80 -16.44 -11.89
C LEU A 334 -6.50 -17.94 -11.92
N LYS A 335 -7.49 -18.74 -12.32
CA LYS A 335 -7.34 -20.18 -12.59
C LYS A 335 -6.17 -20.40 -13.55
N ASN A 336 -6.22 -19.79 -14.73
CA ASN A 336 -5.20 -19.97 -15.77
C ASN A 336 -3.81 -19.59 -15.27
N THR A 337 -3.69 -18.54 -14.45
CA THR A 337 -2.42 -18.16 -13.84
C THR A 337 -1.91 -19.21 -12.85
N ALA A 338 -2.76 -19.78 -11.99
CA ALA A 338 -2.37 -20.86 -11.09
C ALA A 338 -1.91 -22.11 -11.85
N PHE A 339 -2.63 -22.52 -12.90
CA PHE A 339 -2.26 -23.67 -13.72
C PHE A 339 -0.98 -23.44 -14.54
N LYS A 340 -0.79 -22.25 -15.12
CA LYS A 340 0.47 -21.89 -15.81
C LYS A 340 1.67 -21.91 -14.85
N ARG A 341 1.48 -21.45 -13.61
CA ARG A 341 2.51 -21.55 -12.57
C ARG A 341 2.84 -23.00 -12.28
N LYS A 342 1.82 -23.87 -12.15
CA LYS A 342 2.03 -25.32 -11.99
C LYS A 342 2.84 -25.91 -13.15
N GLU A 343 2.43 -25.68 -14.39
CA GLU A 343 3.12 -26.20 -15.59
C GLU A 343 4.60 -25.77 -15.63
N PHE A 344 4.88 -24.51 -15.28
CA PHE A 344 6.25 -24.00 -15.18
C PHE A 344 7.07 -24.69 -14.08
N MET A 345 6.42 -25.20 -13.04
CA MET A 345 7.06 -25.83 -11.89
C MET A 345 7.18 -27.35 -12.05
N ASP A 346 6.30 -28.00 -12.81
CA ASP A 346 6.34 -29.43 -13.13
C ASP A 346 7.61 -29.82 -13.95
N GLU A 347 8.33 -28.85 -14.53
CA GLU A 347 9.69 -29.08 -15.08
C GLU A 347 10.69 -29.57 -14.02
N LEU A 348 10.44 -29.30 -12.74
CA LEU A 348 11.18 -29.82 -11.59
C LEU A 348 10.29 -30.78 -10.79
N ASN A 349 10.46 -32.08 -11.01
CA ASN A 349 9.67 -33.13 -10.34
C ASN A 349 10.01 -33.36 -8.85
N THR A 350 10.31 -32.32 -8.07
CA THR A 350 10.72 -32.48 -6.65
C THR A 350 10.39 -31.29 -5.76
N GLU A 351 9.90 -31.57 -4.55
CA GLU A 351 9.82 -30.61 -3.45
C GLU A 351 11.24 -30.23 -2.96
N SER A 352 11.37 -29.11 -2.24
CA SER A 352 12.64 -28.77 -1.56
C SER A 352 12.92 -29.73 -0.41
N THR A 353 13.70 -30.79 -0.66
CA THR A 353 14.05 -31.82 0.33
C THR A 353 14.78 -31.22 1.54
N MET A 354 15.62 -30.20 1.34
CA MET A 354 16.36 -29.53 2.40
C MET A 354 15.43 -28.79 3.38
N LEU A 355 14.38 -28.14 2.86
CA LEU A 355 13.38 -27.48 3.69
C LEU A 355 12.57 -28.51 4.49
N LEU A 356 12.12 -29.58 3.84
CA LEU A 356 11.32 -30.63 4.48
C LEU A 356 12.07 -31.33 5.59
N GLU A 357 13.32 -31.71 5.35
CA GLU A 357 14.19 -32.31 6.36
C GLU A 357 14.37 -31.35 7.54
N SER A 358 14.63 -30.06 7.27
CA SER A 358 14.81 -29.06 8.33
C SER A 358 13.53 -28.84 9.16
N LEU A 359 12.36 -28.82 8.53
CA LEU A 359 11.08 -28.73 9.22
C LEU A 359 10.80 -29.99 10.06
N ALA A 360 11.17 -31.16 9.55
CA ALA A 360 11.03 -32.43 10.27
C ALA A 360 11.94 -32.47 11.49
N ILE A 361 13.22 -32.12 11.36
CA ILE A 361 14.17 -32.01 12.47
C ILE A 361 13.66 -31.01 13.51
N LEU A 362 13.17 -29.83 13.09
CA LEU A 362 12.62 -28.84 14.01
C LEU A 362 11.43 -29.38 14.82
N ALA A 363 10.46 -30.00 14.15
CA ALA A 363 9.26 -30.51 14.81
C ALA A 363 9.49 -31.79 15.63
N GLY A 364 10.45 -32.61 15.21
CA GLY A 364 10.94 -33.77 15.96
C GLY A 364 11.78 -33.37 17.16
N GLY A 365 12.59 -32.31 17.03
CA GLY A 365 13.54 -31.84 18.04
C GLY A 365 14.96 -32.41 17.88
N SER A 366 15.16 -33.40 17.01
CA SER A 366 16.47 -34.01 16.67
C SER A 366 16.41 -34.71 15.30
N ASP A 367 17.55 -35.19 14.79
CA ASP A 367 17.65 -36.06 13.61
C ASP A 367 17.68 -37.56 13.93
N GLU A 368 17.49 -37.93 15.21
CA GLU A 368 17.38 -39.34 15.60
C GLU A 368 16.18 -40.00 14.89
N PRO A 369 16.29 -41.26 14.44
CA PRO A 369 15.32 -41.85 13.52
C PRO A 369 13.84 -41.75 13.94
N ASP A 370 13.54 -41.93 15.23
CA ASP A 370 12.17 -41.87 15.76
C ASP A 370 11.65 -40.42 15.87
N ASP A 371 12.50 -39.48 16.28
CA ASP A 371 12.16 -38.05 16.35
C ASP A 371 12.00 -37.45 14.97
N TYR A 372 12.92 -37.75 14.05
CA TYR A 372 12.84 -37.34 12.65
C TYR A 372 11.56 -37.85 12.00
N LYS A 373 11.23 -39.14 12.18
CA LYS A 373 9.98 -39.72 11.64
C LYS A 373 8.76 -39.00 12.20
N ARG A 374 8.69 -38.78 13.52
CA ARG A 374 7.60 -38.03 14.15
C ARG A 374 7.52 -36.61 13.60
N GLY A 375 8.64 -35.94 13.43
CA GLY A 375 8.73 -34.60 12.85
C GLY A 375 8.22 -34.57 11.40
N PHE A 376 8.61 -35.55 10.60
CA PHE A 376 8.15 -35.70 9.22
C PHE A 376 6.64 -35.92 9.15
N ASP A 377 6.07 -36.78 10.00
CA ASP A 377 4.62 -36.97 10.09
C ASP A 377 3.89 -35.65 10.42
N LEU A 378 4.47 -34.80 11.28
CA LEU A 378 3.93 -33.47 11.61
C LEU A 378 4.00 -32.50 10.42
N VAL A 379 5.05 -32.57 9.59
CA VAL A 379 5.17 -31.79 8.34
C VAL A 379 4.11 -32.22 7.32
N GLU A 380 3.82 -33.51 7.22
CA GLU A 380 2.74 -34.00 6.36
C GLU A 380 1.36 -33.52 6.84
N GLU A 381 1.12 -33.45 8.15
CA GLU A 381 -0.09 -32.83 8.71
C GLU A 381 -0.16 -31.31 8.46
N LEU A 382 0.98 -30.62 8.46
CA LEU A 382 1.06 -29.21 8.07
C LEU A 382 0.61 -29.02 6.62
N LYS A 383 1.09 -29.85 5.68
CA LYS A 383 0.68 -29.78 4.26
C LYS A 383 -0.83 -30.00 4.09
N LYS A 384 -1.43 -30.93 4.83
CA LYS A 384 -2.90 -31.14 4.83
C LYS A 384 -3.64 -29.91 5.34
N THR A 385 -3.15 -29.29 6.41
CA THR A 385 -3.72 -28.07 6.98
C THR A 385 -3.66 -26.91 6.00
N MET A 386 -2.51 -26.70 5.37
CA MET A 386 -2.30 -25.69 4.32
C MET A 386 -3.25 -25.89 3.15
N ASN A 387 -3.40 -27.11 2.67
CA ASN A 387 -4.34 -27.42 1.58
C ASN A 387 -5.79 -27.06 1.98
N LYS A 388 -6.23 -27.48 3.18
CA LYS A 388 -7.58 -27.18 3.68
C LYS A 388 -7.83 -25.68 3.78
N ASN A 389 -6.88 -24.93 4.36
CA ASN A 389 -7.03 -23.49 4.56
C ASN A 389 -6.93 -22.73 3.23
N ARG A 390 -6.14 -23.20 2.27
CA ARG A 390 -6.10 -22.64 0.90
C ARG A 390 -7.43 -22.81 0.17
N ILE A 391 -8.02 -24.01 0.20
CA ILE A 391 -9.34 -24.25 -0.39
C ILE A 391 -10.38 -23.31 0.23
N LYS A 392 -10.37 -23.18 1.56
CA LYS A 392 -11.26 -22.25 2.25
C LYS A 392 -11.08 -20.80 1.75
N ARG A 393 -9.84 -20.31 1.67
CA ARG A 393 -9.55 -18.96 1.13
C ARG A 393 -10.04 -18.79 -0.30
N LEU A 394 -9.83 -19.79 -1.16
CA LEU A 394 -10.31 -19.75 -2.55
C LEU A 394 -11.84 -19.67 -2.64
N ILE A 395 -12.56 -20.38 -1.77
CA ILE A 395 -14.02 -20.29 -1.67
C ILE A 395 -14.44 -18.91 -1.15
N ASP A 396 -13.78 -18.41 -0.11
CA ASP A 396 -14.10 -17.12 0.53
C ASP A 396 -13.91 -15.92 -0.43
N ILE A 397 -13.03 -16.02 -1.44
CA ILE A 397 -12.91 -15.00 -2.51
C ILE A 397 -13.92 -15.16 -3.66
N GLY A 398 -14.79 -16.18 -3.62
CA GLY A 398 -15.89 -16.36 -4.57
C GLY A 398 -15.68 -17.45 -5.63
N MET A 399 -14.73 -18.37 -5.45
CA MET A 399 -14.62 -19.56 -6.32
C MET A 399 -15.53 -20.68 -5.82
N ASP A 400 -16.07 -21.50 -6.72
CA ASP A 400 -16.79 -22.71 -6.32
C ASP A 400 -15.82 -23.76 -5.73
N GLU A 401 -16.38 -24.70 -4.95
CA GLU A 401 -15.59 -25.69 -4.21
C GLU A 401 -14.77 -26.61 -5.14
N ASP A 402 -15.32 -27.02 -6.29
CA ASP A 402 -14.62 -27.90 -7.23
C ASP A 402 -13.40 -27.18 -7.81
N LEU A 403 -13.59 -25.93 -8.26
CA LEU A 403 -12.50 -25.11 -8.77
C LEU A 403 -11.45 -24.78 -7.69
N ALA A 404 -11.88 -24.47 -6.46
CA ALA A 404 -10.98 -24.23 -5.35
C ALA A 404 -10.10 -25.45 -5.04
N ASN A 405 -10.69 -26.65 -5.09
CA ASN A 405 -9.96 -27.92 -4.97
C ASN A 405 -8.95 -28.10 -6.11
N ASP A 406 -9.35 -27.86 -7.35
CA ASP A 406 -8.48 -27.98 -8.52
C ASP A 406 -7.29 -27.02 -8.48
N ILE A 407 -7.53 -25.75 -8.12
CA ILE A 407 -6.47 -24.75 -7.96
C ILE A 407 -5.55 -25.12 -6.78
N SER A 408 -6.11 -25.61 -5.67
CA SER A 408 -5.27 -26.02 -4.53
C SER A 408 -4.37 -27.21 -4.87
N LYS A 409 -4.86 -28.18 -5.67
CA LYS A 409 -4.04 -29.29 -6.21
C LYS A 409 -3.01 -28.83 -7.25
N ALA A 410 -3.23 -27.68 -7.88
CA ALA A 410 -2.27 -27.06 -8.79
C ALA A 410 -1.21 -26.23 -8.06
N HIS A 411 -1.44 -25.90 -6.78
CA HIS A 411 -0.44 -25.21 -5.98
C HIS A 411 0.76 -26.12 -5.74
N THR A 412 1.94 -25.55 -5.91
CA THR A 412 3.20 -26.26 -5.85
C THR A 412 3.51 -26.70 -4.41
N PRO A 413 4.17 -27.85 -4.23
CA PRO A 413 4.50 -28.36 -2.90
C PRO A 413 5.58 -27.56 -2.13
N ASN A 414 6.03 -26.42 -2.66
CA ASN A 414 7.14 -25.62 -2.12
C ASN A 414 6.73 -24.59 -1.07
N PHE A 415 5.57 -24.76 -0.42
CA PHE A 415 5.09 -23.89 0.66
C PHE A 415 4.87 -22.40 0.28
N MET A 416 5.05 -22.02 -0.99
CA MET A 416 4.66 -20.74 -1.62
C MET A 416 4.52 -20.88 -3.15
#